data_AF-A0A937T7G0-F1
#
_entry.id   AF-A0A937T7G0-F1
#
_cell.length_a   1.000
_cell.length_b   1.000
_cell.length_c   1.000
_cell.angle_alpha   90.00
_cell.angle_beta   90.00
_cell.angle_gamma   90.00
#
_symmetry.space_group_name_H-M   'P 1'
#
loop_
_entity.id
_entity.type
_entity.pdbx_description
1 polymer ?
#
loop_
_entity_poly.entity_id
_entity_poly.type
_entity_poly.pdbx_seq_one_letter_code
_entity_poly.pdbx_strand_id
1 'polypeptide(L)'
;MRLLLREKPNARRKGHSLIELVAAMASSAVLLVGLGSVILIASRGSDLTGPTSDTIRASELAHELMDEIRYAIFITDRSANMIQFAVADRDADGEPEVIRYEWSGTPGDPLTRTYNHGTADTVAEDVDDFTLTYNIREKAEEFEGLVESSEALLKQYTGSDYLRGWVITPNNWLGQYFHPDDFSPALPSDATSWKVTKVEFVARIESAAIAEATVQLRPATGDCKPTSTVLAEVPMYESALSSSYTWETFTFANAPMLSPNAGICLVIKRISGSSAGRIRYDDYGGIGRVWTYNSGASWSISSADDSMQYKVYGKYKQPGDTQTVTRRYLTGVDLSMQIGDSGYSKVNTGTNLLNTPELLSAYWKVDFDADPTTTDADFDGSSDWTEETGTFNPSSLVGGVWQADQSDGVALSTLPDNDFTELTTVDIKCRNTSVGGLGANFWMHFDRTGGDYGEVYTSVALQTDGTQTARIYSGDGTNDALLLDVPDLSSDFIHIRLVIVPDTDLVAVWVNQVFRGTFDYFRFNNHSKRYFIAQPSGSDAEFDYISVRVSDSS
;
A
#
# COMPACT_ATOMS: atom_id res chain seq x y z
N MET A 1 -45.63 -27.45 -45.61
CA MET A 1 -46.70 -28.33 -45.08
C MET A 1 -47.96 -27.49 -44.95
N ARG A 2 -48.94 -27.74 -45.83
CA ARG A 2 -50.10 -26.87 -46.12
C ARG A 2 -51.29 -27.43 -45.34
N LEU A 3 -51.78 -26.72 -44.32
CA LEU A 3 -52.89 -27.18 -43.47
C LEU A 3 -54.18 -26.42 -43.83
N LEU A 4 -55.19 -27.21 -44.19
CA LEU A 4 -56.46 -26.85 -44.80
C LEU A 4 -57.38 -26.08 -43.84
N LEU A 5 -57.75 -24.86 -44.22
CA LEU A 5 -58.89 -24.12 -43.68
C LEU A 5 -60.20 -24.76 -44.19
N ARG A 6 -60.96 -25.34 -43.26
CA ARG A 6 -62.29 -25.91 -43.50
C ARG A 6 -63.34 -24.83 -43.20
N GLU A 7 -63.93 -24.25 -44.24
CA GLU A 7 -65.05 -23.32 -44.12
C GLU A 7 -66.27 -23.99 -43.48
N LYS A 8 -66.81 -23.37 -42.42
CA LYS A 8 -68.06 -23.77 -41.77
C LYS A 8 -69.25 -23.13 -42.53
N PRO A 9 -70.35 -23.88 -42.75
CA PRO A 9 -71.54 -23.36 -43.41
C PRO A 9 -72.25 -22.29 -42.58
N ASN A 10 -72.65 -21.20 -43.25
CA ASN A 10 -73.43 -20.09 -42.72
C ASN A 10 -74.81 -20.56 -42.24
N ALA A 11 -74.95 -20.76 -40.93
CA ALA A 11 -76.23 -20.94 -40.27
C ALA A 11 -76.98 -19.60 -40.25
N ARG A 12 -78.19 -19.58 -40.83
CA ARG A 12 -79.13 -18.45 -40.78
C ARG A 12 -79.36 -18.01 -39.32
N ARG A 13 -78.91 -16.80 -38.98
CA ARG A 13 -79.18 -16.15 -37.69
C ARG A 13 -80.69 -15.90 -37.57
N LYS A 14 -81.33 -16.53 -36.59
CA LYS A 14 -82.69 -16.15 -36.18
C LYS A 14 -82.56 -14.86 -35.37
N GLY A 15 -83.27 -13.80 -35.79
CA GLY A 15 -83.32 -12.55 -35.03
C GLY A 15 -83.89 -12.81 -33.65
N HIS A 16 -83.24 -12.24 -32.63
CA HIS A 16 -83.69 -12.33 -31.24
C HIS A 16 -85.10 -11.77 -31.10
N SER A 17 -85.94 -12.46 -30.34
CA SER A 17 -87.27 -11.95 -30.01
C SER A 17 -87.14 -10.75 -29.07
N LEU A 18 -88.12 -9.84 -29.11
CA LEU A 18 -88.11 -8.63 -28.30
C LEU A 18 -88.00 -8.94 -26.78
N ILE A 19 -88.52 -10.10 -26.36
CA ILE A 19 -88.45 -10.55 -24.96
C ILE A 19 -87.06 -11.06 -24.57
N GLU A 20 -86.31 -11.67 -25.50
CA GLU A 20 -84.91 -12.04 -25.27
C GLU A 20 -84.02 -10.82 -25.15
N LEU A 21 -84.28 -9.76 -25.92
CA LEU A 21 -83.53 -8.50 -25.81
C LEU A 21 -83.75 -7.83 -24.45
N VAL A 22 -85.00 -7.80 -23.97
CA VAL A 22 -85.32 -7.21 -22.65
C VAL A 22 -84.71 -8.04 -21.51
N ALA A 23 -84.74 -9.37 -21.60
CA ALA A 23 -84.09 -10.24 -20.61
C ALA A 23 -82.56 -10.10 -20.62
N ALA A 24 -81.94 -9.98 -21.79
CA ALA A 24 -80.50 -9.73 -21.94
C ALA A 24 -80.10 -8.35 -21.40
N MET A 25 -80.92 -7.32 -21.62
CA MET A 25 -80.67 -5.98 -21.07
C MET A 25 -80.81 -5.95 -19.54
N ALA A 26 -81.84 -6.61 -18.99
CA ALA A 26 -82.04 -6.68 -17.54
C ALA A 26 -80.91 -7.45 -16.83
N SER A 27 -80.49 -8.59 -17.40
CA SER A 27 -79.35 -9.36 -16.87
C SER A 27 -78.03 -8.60 -16.99
N SER A 28 -77.79 -7.91 -18.11
CA SER A 28 -76.61 -7.05 -18.28
C SER A 28 -76.60 -5.89 -17.28
N ALA A 29 -77.75 -5.26 -17.00
CA ALA A 29 -77.85 -4.19 -16.01
C ALA A 29 -77.50 -4.67 -14.59
N VAL A 30 -78.00 -5.85 -14.19
CA VAL A 30 -77.66 -6.46 -12.89
C VAL A 30 -76.17 -6.80 -12.81
N LEU A 31 -75.60 -7.34 -13.90
CA LEU A 31 -74.17 -7.65 -13.97
C LEU A 31 -73.29 -6.39 -13.90
N LEU A 32 -73.66 -5.31 -14.57
CA LEU A 32 -72.93 -4.04 -14.54
C LEU A 32 -72.96 -3.40 -13.14
N VAL A 33 -74.10 -3.47 -12.44
CA VAL A 33 -74.20 -3.02 -11.04
C VAL A 33 -73.33 -3.89 -10.12
N GLY A 34 -73.35 -5.21 -10.30
CA GLY A 34 -72.49 -6.13 -9.56
C GLY A 34 -71.00 -5.86 -9.76
N LEU A 35 -70.56 -5.67 -11.01
CA LEU A 35 -69.19 -5.29 -11.35
C LEU A 35 -68.79 -3.94 -10.75
N GLY A 36 -69.70 -2.95 -10.78
CA GLY A 36 -69.48 -1.65 -10.14
C GLY A 36 -69.23 -1.77 -8.63
N SER A 37 -69.98 -2.64 -7.93
CA SER A 37 -69.76 -2.91 -6.50
C SER A 37 -68.45 -3.64 -6.22
N VAL A 38 -68.06 -4.62 -7.06
CA VAL A 38 -66.77 -5.32 -6.90
C VAL A 38 -65.59 -4.38 -7.12
N ILE A 39 -65.66 -3.49 -8.11
CA ILE A 39 -64.64 -2.46 -8.36
C ILE A 39 -64.54 -1.49 -7.17
N LEU A 40 -65.66 -1.07 -6.59
CA LEU A 40 -65.68 -0.18 -5.41
C LEU A 40 -65.12 -0.84 -4.14
N ILE A 41 -65.35 -2.14 -3.96
CA ILE A 41 -64.78 -2.89 -2.84
C ILE A 41 -63.29 -3.12 -3.06
N ALA A 42 -62.89 -3.47 -4.29
CA ALA A 42 -61.48 -3.61 -4.65
C ALA A 42 -60.72 -2.28 -4.53
N SER A 43 -61.34 -1.14 -4.92
CA SER A 43 -60.72 0.18 -4.81
C SER A 43 -60.58 0.66 -3.36
N ARG A 44 -61.52 0.28 -2.48
CA ARG A 44 -61.39 0.56 -1.03
C ARG A 44 -60.42 -0.38 -0.32
N GLY A 45 -60.17 -1.56 -0.88
CA GLY A 45 -59.13 -2.46 -0.40
C GLY A 45 -57.73 -2.06 -0.88
N SER A 46 -57.62 -1.27 -1.96
CA SER A 46 -56.34 -0.78 -2.49
C SER A 46 -55.88 0.54 -1.87
N ASP A 47 -56.77 1.35 -1.32
CA ASP A 47 -56.41 2.49 -0.45
C ASP A 47 -56.05 1.97 0.94
N LEU A 48 -54.95 1.23 1.03
CA LEU A 48 -54.30 0.93 2.30
C LEU A 48 -53.62 2.24 2.76
N THR A 49 -54.40 3.17 3.29
CA THR A 49 -53.88 4.32 4.04
C THR A 49 -54.02 4.02 5.53
N GLY A 50 -52.94 4.15 6.30
CA GLY A 50 -52.94 3.96 7.75
C GLY A 50 -51.94 2.91 8.23
N PRO A 51 -51.89 2.65 9.55
CA PRO A 51 -50.73 2.03 10.20
C PRO A 51 -50.29 0.69 9.62
N THR A 52 -51.22 -0.14 9.15
CA THR A 52 -50.91 -1.44 8.52
C THR A 52 -50.18 -1.30 7.19
N SER A 53 -50.55 -0.29 6.39
CA SER A 53 -49.85 0.03 5.15
C SER A 53 -48.43 0.50 5.44
N ASP A 54 -48.30 1.38 6.44
CA ASP A 54 -47.01 1.93 6.86
C ASP A 54 -46.09 0.82 7.41
N THR A 55 -46.60 -0.13 8.20
CA THR A 55 -45.84 -1.32 8.63
C THR A 55 -45.35 -2.16 7.44
N ILE A 56 -46.19 -2.37 6.41
CA ILE A 56 -45.82 -3.17 5.23
C ILE A 56 -44.71 -2.46 4.45
N ARG A 57 -44.88 -1.16 4.19
CA ARG A 57 -43.88 -0.35 3.49
C ARG A 57 -42.56 -0.29 4.25
N ALA A 58 -42.62 -0.10 5.57
CA ALA A 58 -41.43 -0.12 6.43
C ALA A 58 -40.74 -1.50 6.40
N SER A 59 -41.52 -2.59 6.37
CA SER A 59 -40.96 -3.95 6.28
C SER A 59 -40.31 -4.23 4.91
N GLU A 60 -40.93 -3.79 3.82
CA GLU A 60 -40.38 -3.94 2.46
C GLU A 60 -39.06 -3.17 2.32
N LEU A 61 -39.05 -1.90 2.74
CA LEU A 61 -37.84 -1.07 2.69
C LEU A 61 -36.74 -1.58 3.61
N ALA A 62 -37.08 -2.02 4.82
CA ALA A 62 -36.14 -2.64 5.72
C ALA A 62 -35.54 -3.93 5.12
N HIS A 63 -36.35 -4.73 4.41
CA HIS A 63 -35.85 -5.93 3.74
C HIS A 63 -34.90 -5.59 2.58
N GLU A 64 -35.27 -4.60 1.75
CA GLU A 64 -34.44 -4.13 0.64
C GLU A 64 -33.07 -3.63 1.14
N LEU A 65 -33.05 -2.72 2.11
CA LEU A 65 -31.81 -2.18 2.69
C LEU A 65 -30.94 -3.31 3.27
N MET A 66 -31.53 -4.25 4.03
CA MET A 66 -30.79 -5.39 4.60
C MET A 66 -30.25 -6.34 3.52
N ASP A 67 -30.98 -6.54 2.44
CA ASP A 67 -30.55 -7.36 1.30
C ASP A 67 -29.39 -6.69 0.55
N GLU A 68 -29.39 -5.37 0.40
CA GLU A 68 -28.29 -4.63 -0.24
C GLU A 68 -27.02 -4.62 0.61
N ILE A 69 -27.12 -4.30 1.91
CA ILE A 69 -25.96 -4.29 2.82
C ILE A 69 -25.30 -5.67 2.89
N ARG A 70 -26.07 -6.75 2.72
CA ARG A 70 -25.51 -8.12 2.71
C ARG A 70 -24.45 -8.34 1.64
N TYR A 71 -24.44 -7.54 0.58
CA TYR A 71 -23.45 -7.58 -0.50
C TYR A 71 -22.36 -6.51 -0.37
N ALA A 72 -22.32 -5.76 0.73
CA ALA A 72 -21.37 -4.68 0.93
C ALA A 72 -19.92 -5.18 0.97
N ILE A 73 -19.03 -4.64 0.14
CA ILE A 73 -17.61 -5.00 0.10
C ILE A 73 -16.76 -4.17 1.07
N PHE A 74 -17.13 -2.90 1.30
CA PHE A 74 -16.58 -2.00 2.31
C PHE A 74 -17.62 -0.95 2.74
N ILE A 75 -17.40 -0.32 3.89
CA ILE A 75 -18.23 0.78 4.43
C ILE A 75 -17.34 2.02 4.55
N THR A 76 -17.75 3.16 4.00
CA THR A 76 -16.99 4.43 4.05
C THR A 76 -17.59 5.45 5.01
N ASP A 77 -18.90 5.39 5.26
CA ASP A 77 -19.57 6.32 6.19
C ASP A 77 -20.72 5.62 6.92
N ARG A 78 -20.90 5.96 8.20
CA ARG A 78 -21.97 5.41 9.04
C ARG A 78 -22.27 6.24 10.27
N SER A 79 -23.55 6.41 10.54
CA SER A 79 -24.09 6.96 11.78
C SER A 79 -25.32 6.17 12.22
N ALA A 80 -25.96 6.57 13.31
CA ALA A 80 -27.22 5.95 13.74
C ALA A 80 -28.36 6.15 12.71
N ASN A 81 -28.27 7.11 11.80
CA ASN A 81 -29.33 7.47 10.85
C ASN A 81 -28.87 7.50 9.39
N MET A 82 -27.67 6.99 9.10
CA MET A 82 -27.11 6.92 7.75
C MET A 82 -26.10 5.77 7.64
N ILE A 83 -26.06 5.13 6.47
CA ILE A 83 -25.00 4.20 6.08
C ILE A 83 -24.66 4.38 4.60
N GLN A 84 -23.37 4.39 4.29
CA GLN A 84 -22.83 4.38 2.92
C GLN A 84 -21.91 3.16 2.74
N PHE A 85 -22.16 2.39 1.69
CA PHE A 85 -21.42 1.16 1.43
C PHE A 85 -21.31 0.90 -0.07
N ALA A 86 -20.23 0.24 -0.47
CA ALA A 86 -20.05 -0.23 -1.83
C ALA A 86 -20.49 -1.69 -1.96
N VAL A 87 -21.02 -2.07 -3.11
CA VAL A 87 -21.34 -3.45 -3.52
C VAL A 87 -20.57 -3.80 -4.79
N ALA A 88 -20.43 -5.08 -5.10
CA ALA A 88 -19.78 -5.48 -6.35
C ALA A 88 -20.61 -5.03 -7.56
N ASP A 89 -19.91 -4.62 -8.63
CA ASP A 89 -20.44 -4.21 -9.93
C ASP A 89 -21.61 -5.10 -10.40
N ARG A 90 -22.81 -4.51 -10.45
CA ARG A 90 -24.09 -5.12 -10.87
C ARG A 90 -24.48 -4.72 -12.28
N ASP A 91 -24.01 -3.59 -12.82
CA ASP A 91 -24.36 -3.09 -14.15
C ASP A 91 -23.29 -3.33 -15.25
N ALA A 92 -22.15 -3.92 -14.85
CA ALA A 92 -21.02 -4.32 -15.67
C ALA A 92 -20.24 -3.15 -16.29
N ASP A 93 -20.14 -2.02 -15.59
CA ASP A 93 -19.32 -0.87 -16.00
C ASP A 93 -17.85 -0.94 -15.51
N GLY A 94 -17.53 -1.91 -14.66
CA GLY A 94 -16.19 -2.12 -14.10
C GLY A 94 -15.99 -1.54 -12.71
N GLU A 95 -16.91 -0.70 -12.23
CA GLU A 95 -16.79 -0.04 -10.93
C GLU A 95 -17.78 -0.62 -9.90
N PRO A 96 -17.39 -0.73 -8.61
CA PRO A 96 -18.33 -1.08 -7.56
C PRO A 96 -19.43 -0.02 -7.41
N GLU A 97 -20.69 -0.39 -7.17
CA GLU A 97 -21.72 0.62 -6.89
C GLU A 97 -21.78 1.02 -5.44
N VAL A 98 -21.97 2.31 -5.17
CA VAL A 98 -22.19 2.82 -3.83
C VAL A 98 -23.64 3.15 -3.58
N ILE A 99 -24.11 2.71 -2.43
CA ILE A 99 -25.47 2.90 -1.98
C ILE A 99 -25.41 3.64 -0.65
N ARG A 100 -26.13 4.75 -0.57
CA ARG A 100 -26.27 5.56 0.65
C ARG A 100 -27.74 5.60 1.06
N TYR A 101 -28.02 5.21 2.29
CA TYR A 101 -29.32 5.45 2.93
C TYR A 101 -29.14 6.52 3.99
N GLU A 102 -29.97 7.56 3.97
CA GLU A 102 -29.85 8.69 4.90
C GLU A 102 -31.20 9.26 5.29
N TRP A 103 -31.37 9.46 6.60
CA TRP A 103 -32.49 10.17 7.22
C TRP A 103 -31.99 11.29 8.12
N SER A 104 -32.65 12.45 8.10
CA SER A 104 -32.19 13.65 8.81
C SER A 104 -32.19 13.53 10.34
N GLY A 105 -32.89 12.53 10.90
CA GLY A 105 -33.15 12.43 12.33
C GLY A 105 -34.39 13.20 12.81
N THR A 106 -35.08 13.92 11.93
CA THR A 106 -36.27 14.70 12.26
C THR A 106 -37.53 13.92 11.88
N PRO A 107 -38.45 13.65 12.82
CA PRO A 107 -39.72 13.00 12.52
C PRO A 107 -40.51 13.71 11.42
N GLY A 108 -40.97 12.93 10.44
CA GLY A 108 -41.71 13.39 9.27
C GLY A 108 -40.82 13.66 8.04
N ASP A 109 -39.50 13.78 8.21
CA ASP A 109 -38.58 13.92 7.07
C ASP A 109 -38.46 12.60 6.30
N PRO A 110 -38.21 12.65 4.98
CA PRO A 110 -38.08 11.45 4.16
C PRO A 110 -36.77 10.70 4.45
N LEU A 111 -36.80 9.36 4.34
CA LEU A 111 -35.62 8.54 4.15
C LEU A 111 -35.27 8.54 2.66
N THR A 112 -34.03 8.87 2.35
CA THR A 112 -33.52 8.93 0.99
C THR A 112 -32.53 7.80 0.73
N ARG A 113 -32.52 7.31 -0.51
CA ARG A 113 -31.54 6.36 -1.05
C ARG A 113 -30.83 7.03 -2.22
N THR A 114 -29.51 7.06 -2.18
CA THR A 114 -28.68 7.51 -3.29
C THR A 114 -27.96 6.29 -3.87
N TYR A 115 -27.99 6.16 -5.19
CA TYR A 115 -27.27 5.12 -5.94
C TYR A 115 -26.19 5.78 -6.79
N ASN A 116 -24.93 5.43 -6.54
CA ASN A 116 -23.75 6.09 -7.10
C ASN A 116 -23.84 7.62 -6.90
N HIS A 117 -23.40 8.43 -7.87
CA HIS A 117 -23.58 9.89 -7.84
C HIS A 117 -24.98 10.35 -8.32
N GLY A 118 -25.98 9.48 -8.22
CA GLY A 118 -27.34 9.77 -8.63
C GLY A 118 -28.01 10.85 -7.77
N THR A 119 -29.19 11.29 -8.20
CA THR A 119 -30.05 12.10 -7.33
C THR A 119 -30.58 11.24 -6.18
N ALA A 120 -30.59 11.78 -4.96
CA ALA A 120 -31.19 11.11 -3.82
C ALA A 120 -32.68 10.85 -4.08
N ASP A 121 -33.08 9.59 -4.10
CA ASP A 121 -34.46 9.16 -4.32
C ASP A 121 -35.16 8.96 -2.97
N THR A 122 -36.35 9.55 -2.81
CA THR A 122 -37.17 9.32 -1.62
C THR A 122 -37.75 7.90 -1.65
N VAL A 123 -37.28 7.04 -0.75
CA VAL A 123 -37.74 5.65 -0.63
C VAL A 123 -38.85 5.48 0.41
N ALA A 124 -38.91 6.37 1.41
CA ALA A 124 -40.03 6.49 2.33
C ALA A 124 -40.28 7.96 2.70
N GLU A 125 -41.53 8.39 2.56
CA GLU A 125 -41.99 9.67 3.11
C GLU A 125 -42.41 9.49 4.58
N ASP A 126 -42.46 10.60 5.33
CA ASP A 126 -43.02 10.64 6.68
C ASP A 126 -42.38 9.64 7.66
N VAL A 127 -41.04 9.58 7.68
CA VAL A 127 -40.30 8.67 8.58
C VAL A 127 -40.24 9.31 9.97
N ASP A 128 -40.79 8.62 10.97
CA ASP A 128 -40.84 9.09 12.37
C ASP A 128 -39.63 8.59 13.18
N ASP A 129 -39.09 7.41 12.84
CA ASP A 129 -37.89 6.82 13.43
C ASP A 129 -37.12 6.01 12.39
N PHE A 130 -35.81 6.25 12.28
CA PHE A 130 -34.86 5.41 11.56
C PHE A 130 -33.56 5.35 12.35
N THR A 131 -33.26 4.17 12.88
CA THR A 131 -32.07 3.93 13.69
C THR A 131 -31.36 2.65 13.24
N LEU A 132 -30.06 2.77 12.97
CA LEU A 132 -29.12 1.70 12.65
C LEU A 132 -28.20 1.43 13.85
N THR A 133 -28.02 0.17 14.18
CA THR A 133 -27.03 -0.31 15.16
C THR A 133 -26.07 -1.27 14.47
N TYR A 134 -24.78 -1.02 14.61
CA TYR A 134 -23.73 -1.78 13.92
C TYR A 134 -23.10 -2.81 14.85
N ASN A 135 -23.09 -4.06 14.40
CA ASN A 135 -22.36 -5.13 15.06
C ASN A 135 -20.95 -5.18 14.45
N ILE A 136 -19.94 -4.75 15.20
CA ILE A 136 -18.55 -4.65 14.72
C ILE A 136 -17.71 -5.77 15.33
N ARG A 137 -16.88 -6.40 14.50
CA ARG A 137 -15.84 -7.34 14.94
C ARG A 137 -14.47 -6.79 14.62
N GLU A 138 -13.62 -6.77 15.63
CA GLU A 138 -12.20 -6.52 15.48
C GLU A 138 -11.49 -7.82 15.02
N LYS A 139 -10.64 -7.70 14.02
CA LYS A 139 -9.78 -8.78 13.54
C LYS A 139 -8.34 -8.31 13.58
N ALA A 140 -7.53 -9.06 14.33
CA ALA A 140 -6.09 -8.92 14.33
C ALA A 140 -5.52 -9.33 12.95
N GLU A 141 -4.72 -8.45 12.36
CA GLU A 141 -3.74 -8.80 11.33
C GLU A 141 -2.36 -8.80 12.00
N GLU A 142 -1.63 -9.90 11.83
CA GLU A 142 -0.35 -10.12 12.47
C GLU A 142 0.77 -10.14 11.42
N PHE A 143 1.88 -9.50 11.73
CA PHE A 143 3.10 -9.56 10.93
C PHE A 143 4.34 -9.54 11.84
N GLU A 144 5.44 -10.12 11.39
CA GLU A 144 6.64 -10.21 12.21
C GLU A 144 7.30 -8.83 12.32
N GLY A 145 7.52 -8.35 13.55
CA GLY A 145 8.39 -7.20 13.78
C GLY A 145 9.83 -7.52 13.39
N LEU A 146 10.69 -6.50 13.30
CA LEU A 146 12.14 -6.69 13.24
C LEU A 146 12.77 -6.05 14.46
N VAL A 147 13.64 -6.78 15.14
CA VAL A 147 14.42 -6.24 16.27
C VAL A 147 15.87 -6.09 15.83
N GLU A 148 16.41 -4.88 15.99
CA GLU A 148 17.84 -4.63 15.80
C GLU A 148 18.62 -5.06 17.04
N SER A 149 19.69 -5.83 16.84
CA SER A 149 20.59 -6.26 17.90
C SER A 149 21.31 -5.08 18.55
N SER A 150 21.81 -5.29 19.77
CA SER A 150 22.89 -4.44 20.29
C SER A 150 24.12 -4.53 19.38
N GLU A 151 24.97 -3.50 19.42
CA GLU A 151 26.24 -3.54 18.69
C GLU A 151 27.11 -4.69 19.21
N ALA A 152 27.57 -5.55 18.30
CA ALA A 152 28.40 -6.70 18.58
C ALA A 152 29.66 -6.70 17.69
N LEU A 153 30.71 -7.38 18.17
CA LEU A 153 31.87 -7.70 17.33
C LEU A 153 31.47 -8.77 16.31
N LEU A 154 31.50 -8.43 15.03
CA LEU A 154 31.15 -9.34 13.93
C LEU A 154 32.36 -10.16 13.48
N LYS A 155 33.51 -9.49 13.28
CA LYS A 155 34.74 -10.13 12.82
C LYS A 155 35.96 -9.45 13.39
N GLN A 156 37.01 -10.21 13.64
CA GLN A 156 38.32 -9.65 13.94
C GLN A 156 39.45 -10.51 13.39
N TYR A 157 40.58 -9.87 13.15
CA TYR A 157 41.87 -10.51 13.02
C TYR A 157 42.91 -9.68 13.77
N THR A 158 43.55 -10.31 14.75
CA THR A 158 44.55 -9.67 15.63
C THR A 158 45.88 -10.44 15.64
N GLY A 159 46.15 -11.22 14.58
CA GLY A 159 47.37 -12.02 14.46
C GLY A 159 48.63 -11.14 14.44
N SER A 160 49.77 -11.77 14.70
CA SER A 160 51.05 -11.08 14.95
C SER A 160 52.26 -11.84 14.41
N ASP A 161 52.06 -12.74 13.46
CA ASP A 161 53.07 -13.67 12.98
C ASP A 161 54.16 -12.94 12.19
N TYR A 162 53.75 -12.12 11.22
CA TYR A 162 54.70 -11.37 10.40
C TYR A 162 54.15 -10.01 9.97
N LEU A 163 54.21 -9.09 10.94
CA LEU A 163 53.65 -7.75 10.81
C LEU A 163 54.48 -6.84 9.90
N ARG A 164 53.82 -6.30 8.86
CA ARG A 164 54.34 -5.26 7.98
C ARG A 164 53.42 -4.04 7.96
N GLY A 165 53.83 -3.00 7.26
CA GLY A 165 53.05 -1.78 7.13
C GLY A 165 52.89 -1.36 5.68
N TRP A 166 51.66 -0.98 5.30
CA TRP A 166 51.31 -0.49 3.98
C TRP A 166 51.14 1.02 4.02
N VAL A 167 51.85 1.74 3.16
CA VAL A 167 51.71 3.20 3.07
C VAL A 167 50.57 3.53 2.12
N ILE A 168 49.59 4.29 2.60
CA ILE A 168 48.48 4.76 1.76
C ILE A 168 48.98 5.97 0.96
N THR A 169 48.97 5.87 -0.36
CA THR A 169 49.43 6.93 -1.28
C THR A 169 48.35 7.22 -2.32
N PRO A 170 48.52 8.20 -3.24
CA PRO A 170 47.53 8.47 -4.28
C PRO A 170 47.17 7.23 -5.10
N ASN A 171 48.17 6.40 -5.41
CA ASN A 171 48.00 5.21 -6.25
C ASN A 171 47.83 3.92 -5.43
N ASN A 172 48.32 3.89 -4.18
CA ASN A 172 48.34 2.68 -3.36
C ASN A 172 47.27 2.76 -2.27
N TRP A 173 46.19 2.00 -2.42
CA TRP A 173 45.17 1.88 -1.38
C TRP A 173 45.17 0.47 -0.81
N LEU A 174 44.74 0.35 0.43
CA LEU A 174 44.61 -0.92 1.14
C LEU A 174 43.16 -1.12 1.54
N GLY A 175 42.74 -2.36 1.64
CA GLY A 175 41.47 -2.73 2.21
C GLY A 175 41.44 -4.14 2.77
N GLN A 176 40.29 -4.49 3.30
CA GLN A 176 39.99 -5.80 3.89
C GLN A 176 38.58 -6.23 3.48
N TYR A 177 38.48 -7.39 2.87
CA TYR A 177 37.23 -8.09 2.62
C TYR A 177 36.79 -8.85 3.87
N PHE A 178 35.49 -8.84 4.15
CA PHE A 178 34.86 -9.74 5.10
C PHE A 178 33.43 -10.06 4.64
N HIS A 179 33.01 -11.30 4.91
CA HIS A 179 31.70 -11.84 4.60
C HIS A 179 31.00 -12.30 5.89
N PRO A 180 29.66 -12.21 5.99
CA PRO A 180 28.92 -12.74 7.13
C PRO A 180 29.18 -14.21 7.47
N ASP A 181 29.44 -15.05 6.46
CA ASP A 181 29.83 -16.47 6.67
C ASP A 181 31.10 -16.63 7.50
N ASP A 182 31.97 -15.61 7.50
CA ASP A 182 33.22 -15.61 8.26
C ASP A 182 33.05 -15.01 9.66
N PHE A 183 31.87 -14.50 10.03
CA PHE A 183 31.65 -13.83 11.31
C PHE A 183 31.81 -14.78 12.50
N SER A 184 32.27 -14.24 13.62
CA SER A 184 32.50 -14.97 14.85
C SER A 184 32.13 -14.09 16.05
N PRO A 185 30.90 -14.22 16.59
CA PRO A 185 29.91 -15.26 16.26
C PRO A 185 29.28 -15.06 14.86
N ALA A 186 28.87 -16.16 14.23
CA ALA A 186 28.08 -16.10 13.00
C ALA A 186 26.77 -15.31 13.26
N LEU A 187 26.24 -14.66 12.22
CA LEU A 187 24.91 -14.07 12.32
C LEU A 187 23.88 -15.16 12.69
N PRO A 188 22.86 -14.84 13.49
CA PRO A 188 21.73 -15.75 13.67
C PRO A 188 21.16 -16.20 12.33
N SER A 189 20.72 -17.46 12.23
CA SER A 189 20.22 -18.03 10.96
C SER A 189 18.95 -17.36 10.45
N ASP A 190 18.24 -16.66 11.32
CA ASP A 190 17.05 -15.86 11.07
C ASP A 190 17.37 -14.36 10.91
N ALA A 191 18.64 -13.95 10.96
CA ALA A 191 19.00 -12.57 10.66
C ALA A 191 18.55 -12.22 9.23
N THR A 192 17.78 -11.14 9.08
CA THR A 192 17.26 -10.67 7.79
C THR A 192 18.16 -9.63 7.14
N SER A 193 18.98 -8.95 7.93
CA SER A 193 19.94 -7.96 7.45
C SER A 193 20.98 -7.59 8.52
N TRP A 194 22.08 -6.97 8.12
CA TRP A 194 23.14 -6.50 9.03
C TRP A 194 23.82 -5.23 8.53
N LYS A 195 24.45 -4.45 9.42
CA LYS A 195 25.26 -3.29 9.04
C LYS A 195 26.52 -3.16 9.89
N VAL A 196 27.55 -2.55 9.31
CA VAL A 196 28.76 -2.15 10.02
C VAL A 196 28.52 -0.82 10.72
N THR A 197 28.67 -0.77 12.04
CA THR A 197 28.54 0.48 12.80
C THR A 197 29.90 1.08 13.15
N LYS A 198 30.93 0.24 13.27
CA LYS A 198 32.26 0.67 13.70
C LYS A 198 33.33 -0.29 13.21
N VAL A 199 34.47 0.25 12.81
CA VAL A 199 35.68 -0.53 12.50
C VAL A 199 36.85 -0.04 13.33
N GLU A 200 37.73 -0.97 13.69
CA GLU A 200 39.02 -0.65 14.27
C GLU A 200 40.10 -1.27 13.41
N PHE A 201 41.21 -0.57 13.20
CA PHE A 201 42.40 -1.17 12.59
C PHE A 201 43.67 -0.52 13.14
N VAL A 202 44.80 -1.21 12.98
CA VAL A 202 46.07 -0.74 13.52
C VAL A 202 46.78 0.16 12.51
N ALA A 203 47.04 1.41 12.87
CA ALA A 203 47.68 2.40 12.00
C ALA A 203 48.67 3.29 12.76
N ARG A 204 49.48 4.04 12.01
CA ARG A 204 50.35 5.10 12.52
C ARG A 204 50.60 6.18 11.46
N ILE A 205 51.13 7.32 11.88
CA ILE A 205 51.69 8.35 11.00
C ILE A 205 52.80 7.75 10.13
N GLU A 206 52.82 8.08 8.84
CA GLU A 206 53.93 7.73 7.95
C GLU A 206 54.98 8.84 7.89
N SER A 207 54.55 10.11 7.83
CA SER A 207 55.48 11.25 7.68
C SER A 207 55.05 12.52 8.42
N ALA A 208 54.88 13.65 7.73
CA ALA A 208 54.66 14.97 8.32
C ALA A 208 53.26 15.16 8.96
N ALA A 209 52.39 14.14 8.92
CA ALA A 209 51.06 14.15 9.50
C ALA A 209 50.13 15.25 8.95
N ILE A 210 50.27 15.55 7.65
CA ILE A 210 49.49 16.59 6.94
C ILE A 210 48.52 16.01 5.91
N ALA A 211 48.50 14.70 5.73
CA ALA A 211 47.66 14.04 4.75
C ALA A 211 46.30 13.64 5.33
N GLU A 212 45.35 13.46 4.42
CA GLU A 212 43.99 13.02 4.73
C GLU A 212 43.65 11.79 3.89
N ALA A 213 42.95 10.85 4.50
CA ALA A 213 42.34 9.71 3.86
C ALA A 213 40.87 9.58 4.27
N THR A 214 40.15 8.70 3.59
CA THR A 214 38.83 8.23 4.02
C THR A 214 38.88 6.73 4.28
N VAL A 215 38.15 6.32 5.30
CA VAL A 215 37.84 4.92 5.61
C VAL A 215 36.46 4.66 5.04
N GLN A 216 36.39 3.81 4.02
CA GLN A 216 35.20 3.58 3.22
C GLN A 216 34.71 2.14 3.38
N LEU A 217 33.39 1.97 3.34
CA LEU A 217 32.74 0.68 3.17
C LEU A 217 32.27 0.58 1.71
N ARG A 218 32.58 -0.53 1.04
CA ARG A 218 32.22 -0.75 -0.37
C ARG A 218 31.67 -2.16 -0.60
N PRO A 219 30.65 -2.37 -1.45
CA PRO A 219 30.21 -3.71 -1.79
C PRO A 219 31.36 -4.52 -2.39
N ALA A 220 31.40 -5.82 -2.10
CA ALA A 220 32.31 -6.75 -2.75
C ALA A 220 31.70 -7.33 -4.04
N THR A 221 32.53 -7.54 -5.04
CA THR A 221 32.23 -8.34 -6.23
C THR A 221 32.30 -9.83 -5.90
N GLY A 222 31.86 -10.70 -6.82
CA GLY A 222 32.00 -12.17 -6.67
C GLY A 222 33.44 -12.66 -6.52
N ASP A 223 34.43 -11.85 -6.93
CA ASP A 223 35.87 -12.11 -6.70
C ASP A 223 36.39 -11.56 -5.35
N CYS A 224 35.47 -11.19 -4.43
CA CYS A 224 35.77 -10.59 -3.13
C CYS A 224 36.55 -9.26 -3.19
N LYS A 225 36.45 -8.53 -4.32
CA LYS A 225 37.10 -7.22 -4.53
C LYS A 225 36.10 -6.09 -4.37
N PRO A 226 36.50 -4.91 -3.86
CA PRO A 226 35.61 -3.76 -3.74
C PRO A 226 35.14 -3.26 -5.11
N THR A 227 33.88 -2.83 -5.17
CA THR A 227 33.34 -2.07 -6.31
C THR A 227 33.73 -0.59 -6.23
N SER A 228 33.30 0.22 -7.20
CA SER A 228 33.46 1.68 -7.17
C SER A 228 32.48 2.39 -6.23
N THR A 229 31.37 1.74 -5.87
CA THR A 229 30.32 2.30 -5.02
C THR A 229 30.77 2.39 -3.57
N VAL A 230 30.57 3.56 -2.94
CA VAL A 230 30.85 3.79 -1.52
C VAL A 230 29.52 3.76 -0.76
N LEU A 231 29.40 2.84 0.20
CA LEU A 231 28.22 2.68 1.05
C LEU A 231 28.22 3.66 2.22
N ALA A 232 29.39 3.87 2.82
CA ALA A 232 29.61 4.85 3.87
C ALA A 232 31.09 5.21 3.93
N GLU A 233 31.41 6.41 4.42
CA GLU A 233 32.80 6.81 4.64
C GLU A 233 32.99 7.73 5.86
N VAL A 234 34.18 7.67 6.44
CA VAL A 234 34.60 8.50 7.58
C VAL A 234 35.99 9.08 7.29
N PRO A 235 36.23 10.38 7.56
CA PRO A 235 37.56 10.96 7.37
C PRO A 235 38.58 10.36 8.36
N MET A 236 39.79 10.11 7.87
CA MET A 236 40.98 9.75 8.64
C MET A 236 42.06 10.80 8.40
N TYR A 237 42.31 11.61 9.41
CA TYR A 237 43.40 12.60 9.38
C TYR A 237 44.69 11.95 9.88
N GLU A 238 45.77 12.04 9.10
CA GLU A 238 47.07 11.51 9.52
C GLU A 238 47.56 12.19 10.81
N SER A 239 47.23 13.47 11.01
CA SER A 239 47.52 14.24 12.24
C SER A 239 46.88 13.67 13.51
N ALA A 240 45.82 12.88 13.39
CA ALA A 240 45.15 12.23 14.51
C ALA A 240 45.74 10.86 14.87
N LEU A 241 46.56 10.28 13.97
CA LEU A 241 47.20 8.98 14.19
C LEU A 241 48.38 9.11 15.17
N SER A 242 48.69 8.02 15.88
CA SER A 242 49.92 7.95 16.70
C SER A 242 51.18 7.80 15.84
N SER A 243 52.35 8.16 16.39
CA SER A 243 53.65 7.85 15.78
C SER A 243 54.04 6.37 15.87
N SER A 244 53.37 5.63 16.77
CA SER A 244 53.47 4.18 16.93
C SER A 244 52.21 3.51 16.43
N TYR A 245 52.30 2.22 16.08
CA TYR A 245 51.11 1.47 15.65
C TYR A 245 50.14 1.27 16.81
N THR A 246 48.98 1.90 16.71
CA THR A 246 47.89 1.83 17.69
C THR A 246 46.59 1.45 17.00
N TRP A 247 45.64 0.91 17.77
CA TRP A 247 44.28 0.69 17.28
C TRP A 247 43.58 2.04 17.12
N GLU A 248 43.07 2.28 15.92
CA GLU A 248 42.31 3.47 15.56
C GLU A 248 40.87 3.07 15.28
N THR A 249 39.92 3.88 15.75
CA THR A 249 38.48 3.58 15.69
C THR A 249 37.77 4.54 14.77
N PHE A 250 36.92 4.01 13.88
CA PHE A 250 36.09 4.78 12.95
C PHE A 250 34.64 4.29 13.03
N THR A 251 33.72 5.22 13.32
CA THR A 251 32.29 4.93 13.49
C THR A 251 31.50 5.41 12.27
N PHE A 252 30.66 4.54 11.71
CA PHE A 252 29.79 4.85 10.58
C PHE A 252 28.37 5.10 11.08
N ALA A 253 27.95 6.37 11.09
CA ALA A 253 26.60 6.74 11.54
C ALA A 253 25.51 6.24 10.57
N ASN A 254 25.79 6.26 9.27
CA ASN A 254 24.80 6.05 8.20
C ASN A 254 25.16 4.86 7.30
N ALA A 255 25.76 3.80 7.86
CA ALA A 255 26.00 2.59 7.06
C ALA A 255 24.66 1.90 6.74
N PRO A 256 24.41 1.55 5.47
CA PRO A 256 23.16 0.90 5.08
C PRO A 256 23.07 -0.52 5.64
N MET A 257 21.84 -1.00 5.82
CA MET A 257 21.57 -2.42 6.09
C MET A 257 21.85 -3.24 4.83
N LEU A 258 22.50 -4.38 5.00
CA LEU A 258 22.93 -5.29 3.95
C LEU A 258 22.27 -6.65 4.13
N SER A 259 22.08 -7.36 3.02
CA SER A 259 21.63 -8.76 3.05
C SER A 259 22.62 -9.62 3.86
N PRO A 260 22.14 -10.66 4.59
CA PRO A 260 22.99 -11.62 5.30
C PRO A 260 24.02 -12.34 4.41
N ASN A 261 23.83 -12.32 3.08
CA ASN A 261 24.75 -12.92 2.10
C ASN A 261 25.62 -11.88 1.37
N ALA A 262 25.56 -10.61 1.78
CA ALA A 262 26.33 -9.56 1.12
C ALA A 262 27.74 -9.46 1.73
N GLY A 263 28.77 -9.59 0.89
CA GLY A 263 30.15 -9.29 1.25
C GLY A 263 30.49 -7.81 1.12
N ILE A 264 31.38 -7.31 1.97
CA ILE A 264 31.83 -5.93 1.95
C ILE A 264 33.35 -5.83 2.04
N CYS A 265 33.89 -4.74 1.51
CA CYS A 265 35.28 -4.37 1.65
C CYS A 265 35.41 -3.06 2.42
N LEU A 266 36.22 -3.08 3.47
CA LEU A 266 36.81 -1.88 4.06
C LEU A 266 37.90 -1.36 3.13
N VAL A 267 37.91 -0.07 2.80
CA VAL A 267 38.91 0.55 1.92
C VAL A 267 39.45 1.83 2.56
N ILE A 268 40.77 1.97 2.63
CA ILE A 268 41.45 3.18 3.08
C ILE A 268 42.03 3.90 1.86
N LYS A 269 41.42 5.02 1.51
CA LYS A 269 41.73 5.81 0.30
C LYS A 269 42.32 7.16 0.68
N ARG A 270 43.46 7.54 0.10
CA ARG A 270 44.02 8.90 0.29
C ARG A 270 43.18 9.96 -0.44
N ILE A 271 42.92 11.08 0.22
CA ILE A 271 42.27 12.28 -0.30
C ILE A 271 43.32 13.34 -0.66
N SER A 272 44.18 13.72 0.29
CA SER A 272 45.15 14.82 0.15
C SER A 272 46.54 14.46 0.73
N GLY A 273 47.58 15.28 0.52
CA GLY A 273 48.97 15.02 0.96
C GLY A 273 49.74 13.93 0.16
N SER A 274 50.98 13.58 0.51
CA SER A 274 51.76 12.57 -0.23
C SER A 274 51.49 11.12 0.23
N SER A 275 51.26 10.93 1.53
CA SER A 275 51.03 9.63 2.16
C SER A 275 50.08 9.80 3.35
N ALA A 276 48.97 9.07 3.41
CA ALA A 276 47.95 9.21 4.44
C ALA A 276 48.05 8.09 5.49
N GLY A 277 49.18 8.04 6.20
CA GLY A 277 49.46 7.04 7.21
C GLY A 277 49.97 5.70 6.68
N ARG A 278 50.37 4.84 7.64
CA ARG A 278 50.82 3.47 7.40
C ARG A 278 49.95 2.49 8.19
N ILE A 279 49.30 1.57 7.47
CA ILE A 279 48.35 0.59 8.03
C ILE A 279 49.05 -0.73 8.27
N ARG A 280 48.83 -1.34 9.42
CA ARG A 280 49.43 -2.63 9.78
C ARG A 280 48.66 -3.80 9.18
N TYR A 281 49.41 -4.77 8.66
CA TYR A 281 48.87 -6.04 8.18
C TYR A 281 49.84 -7.18 8.52
N ASP A 282 49.35 -8.40 8.48
CA ASP A 282 50.12 -9.65 8.55
C ASP A 282 50.20 -10.27 7.15
N ASP A 283 51.39 -10.66 6.68
CA ASP A 283 51.58 -11.30 5.35
C ASP A 283 51.47 -12.84 5.43
N TYR A 284 51.36 -13.42 6.64
CA TYR A 284 51.32 -14.88 6.83
C TYR A 284 50.19 -15.36 7.75
N GLY A 285 49.23 -14.50 8.09
CA GLY A 285 47.99 -14.94 8.72
C GLY A 285 46.76 -14.13 8.34
N GLY A 286 45.60 -14.79 8.51
CA GLY A 286 44.30 -14.24 8.13
C GLY A 286 44.03 -14.39 6.63
N ILE A 287 42.94 -13.82 6.14
CA ILE A 287 42.59 -13.81 4.71
C ILE A 287 41.87 -12.50 4.38
N GLY A 288 41.80 -12.18 3.09
CA GLY A 288 40.91 -11.14 2.58
C GLY A 288 41.52 -9.74 2.47
N ARG A 289 42.83 -9.57 2.63
CA ARG A 289 43.46 -8.27 2.29
C ARG A 289 43.27 -7.98 0.81
N VAL A 290 42.79 -6.78 0.50
CA VAL A 290 42.68 -6.27 -0.87
C VAL A 290 43.56 -5.04 -1.02
N TRP A 291 44.14 -4.83 -2.20
CA TRP A 291 44.94 -3.64 -2.47
C TRP A 291 44.89 -3.24 -3.95
N THR A 292 45.35 -2.03 -4.20
CA THR A 292 45.48 -1.46 -5.54
C THR A 292 46.78 -0.66 -5.61
N TYR A 293 47.36 -0.57 -6.81
CA TYR A 293 48.51 0.29 -7.14
C TYR A 293 48.17 1.32 -8.21
N ASN A 294 46.89 1.46 -8.55
CA ASN A 294 46.39 2.34 -9.60
C ASN A 294 45.10 3.06 -9.19
N SER A 295 45.04 3.51 -7.93
CA SER A 295 43.95 4.37 -7.45
C SER A 295 42.58 3.69 -7.55
N GLY A 296 42.52 2.39 -7.30
CA GLY A 296 41.29 1.60 -7.30
C GLY A 296 40.76 1.24 -8.69
N ALA A 297 41.50 1.53 -9.78
CA ALA A 297 41.11 1.12 -11.12
C ALA A 297 41.13 -0.41 -11.30
N SER A 298 42.01 -1.11 -10.57
CA SER A 298 41.98 -2.56 -10.43
C SER A 298 42.40 -2.96 -9.03
N TRP A 299 41.78 -4.04 -8.51
CA TRP A 299 42.05 -4.59 -7.19
C TRP A 299 42.68 -5.98 -7.29
N SER A 300 43.70 -6.19 -6.46
CA SER A 300 44.23 -7.51 -6.14
C SER A 300 43.68 -7.93 -4.79
N ILE A 301 43.36 -9.22 -4.68
CA ILE A 301 43.11 -9.88 -3.40
C ILE A 301 44.22 -10.91 -3.22
N SER A 302 44.71 -11.07 -2.00
CA SER A 302 45.74 -12.07 -1.78
C SER A 302 45.16 -13.46 -1.86
N SER A 303 45.89 -14.35 -2.53
CA SER A 303 45.69 -15.79 -2.41
C SER A 303 46.50 -16.39 -1.25
N ALA A 304 47.36 -15.60 -0.60
CA ALA A 304 48.12 -16.02 0.56
C ALA A 304 47.35 -15.64 1.84
N ASP A 305 47.67 -16.32 2.93
CA ASP A 305 47.10 -16.02 4.25
C ASP A 305 47.56 -14.63 4.71
N ASP A 306 46.92 -13.55 4.24
CA ASP A 306 47.21 -12.19 4.67
C ASP A 306 45.94 -11.41 5.02
N SER A 307 46.10 -10.50 5.98
CA SER A 307 45.00 -9.74 6.54
C SER A 307 45.49 -8.45 7.16
N MET A 308 44.67 -7.42 7.11
CA MET A 308 44.84 -6.28 8.00
C MET A 308 44.70 -6.73 9.46
N GLN A 309 45.30 -6.00 10.40
CA GLN A 309 44.88 -6.12 11.80
C GLN A 309 43.63 -5.26 11.99
N TYR A 310 42.47 -5.90 12.15
CA TYR A 310 41.18 -5.22 12.16
C TYR A 310 40.16 -5.83 13.13
N LYS A 311 39.16 -5.03 13.47
CA LYS A 311 37.91 -5.46 14.10
C LYS A 311 36.73 -4.77 13.41
N VAL A 312 35.67 -5.52 13.16
CA VAL A 312 34.42 -5.02 12.60
C VAL A 312 33.34 -5.23 13.64
N TYR A 313 32.68 -4.13 13.99
CA TYR A 313 31.51 -4.11 14.83
C TYR A 313 30.29 -3.76 13.99
N GLY A 314 29.15 -4.29 14.38
CA GLY A 314 27.92 -4.04 13.67
C GLY A 314 26.71 -4.48 14.45
N LYS A 315 25.58 -4.31 13.81
CA LYS A 315 24.26 -4.74 14.29
C LYS A 315 23.60 -5.58 13.21
N TYR A 316 22.68 -6.42 13.60
CA TYR A 316 21.83 -7.18 12.69
C TYR A 316 20.37 -7.04 13.08
N LYS A 317 19.46 -7.18 12.11
CA LYS A 317 18.02 -7.31 12.35
C LYS A 317 17.64 -8.78 12.25
N GLN A 318 16.75 -9.22 13.12
CA GLN A 318 16.14 -10.56 13.14
C GLN A 318 14.64 -10.41 13.40
N PRO A 319 13.82 -11.44 13.10
CA PRO A 319 12.42 -11.49 13.49
C PRO A 319 12.27 -11.13 14.97
N GLY A 320 11.43 -10.13 15.22
CA GLY A 320 11.06 -9.61 16.52
C GLY A 320 9.74 -10.18 17.01
N ASP A 321 9.17 -9.51 18.00
CA ASP A 321 7.80 -9.80 18.44
C ASP A 321 6.82 -9.54 17.29
N THR A 322 5.84 -10.43 17.16
CA THR A 322 4.70 -10.24 16.25
C THR A 322 4.02 -8.91 16.56
N GLN A 323 3.93 -8.07 15.54
CA GLN A 323 3.11 -6.86 15.58
C GLN A 323 1.68 -7.25 15.24
N THR A 324 0.74 -6.75 16.03
CA THR A 324 -0.68 -6.96 15.81
C THR A 324 -1.32 -5.62 15.52
N VAL A 325 -1.96 -5.50 14.35
CA VAL A 325 -2.83 -4.36 14.03
C VAL A 325 -4.28 -4.82 14.03
N THR A 326 -5.17 -3.94 14.46
CA THR A 326 -6.60 -4.25 14.53
C THR A 326 -7.32 -3.59 13.37
N ARG A 327 -8.05 -4.40 12.59
CA ARG A 327 -9.00 -3.93 11.59
C ARG A 327 -10.42 -4.17 12.07
N ARG A 328 -11.33 -3.26 11.74
CA ARG A 328 -12.74 -3.35 12.10
C ARG A 328 -13.55 -3.79 10.90
N TYR A 329 -14.41 -4.77 11.13
CA TYR A 329 -15.29 -5.33 10.12
C TYR A 329 -16.73 -5.32 10.62
N LEU A 330 -17.66 -4.91 9.76
CA LEU A 330 -19.08 -4.97 10.07
C LEU A 330 -19.56 -6.43 9.94
N THR A 331 -20.09 -7.01 11.00
CA THR A 331 -20.60 -8.39 11.02
C THR A 331 -22.12 -8.47 10.99
N GLY A 332 -22.81 -7.37 11.27
CA GLY A 332 -24.25 -7.29 11.18
C GLY A 332 -24.76 -5.86 11.36
N VAL A 333 -25.99 -5.63 10.92
CA VAL A 333 -26.71 -4.37 11.12
C VAL A 333 -28.09 -4.68 11.67
N ASP A 334 -28.45 -4.03 12.76
CA ASP A 334 -29.82 -4.02 13.30
C ASP A 334 -30.48 -2.69 12.92
N LEU A 335 -31.71 -2.77 12.41
CA LEU A 335 -32.49 -1.64 11.90
C LEU A 335 -33.82 -1.53 12.67
N SER A 336 -34.11 -0.33 13.14
CA SER A 336 -35.39 0.11 13.66
C SER A 336 -35.96 1.18 12.73
N MET A 337 -37.16 0.97 12.18
CA MET A 337 -37.81 1.90 11.26
C MET A 337 -39.29 2.09 11.62
N GLN A 338 -39.78 3.33 11.58
CA GLN A 338 -41.19 3.66 11.73
C GLN A 338 -41.59 4.68 10.65
N ILE A 339 -42.56 4.30 9.81
CA ILE A 339 -43.18 5.21 8.84
C ILE A 339 -44.52 5.68 9.43
N GLY A 340 -44.77 6.98 9.41
CA GLY A 340 -45.92 7.63 10.05
C GLY A 340 -45.83 7.73 11.58
N ASP A 341 -46.75 8.49 12.15
CA ASP A 341 -46.79 8.84 13.58
C ASP A 341 -47.28 7.71 14.52
N SER A 342 -47.66 6.56 13.96
CA SER A 342 -48.23 5.45 14.72
C SER A 342 -47.14 4.52 15.23
N GLY A 343 -46.99 4.39 16.55
CA GLY A 343 -46.05 3.41 17.13
C GLY A 343 -46.32 1.94 16.75
N TYR A 344 -47.46 1.61 16.10
CA TYR A 344 -47.74 0.29 15.55
C TYR A 344 -47.09 0.02 14.19
N SER A 345 -46.63 1.06 13.49
CA SER A 345 -45.92 0.91 12.20
C SER A 345 -44.43 0.60 12.37
N LYS A 346 -43.93 0.58 13.60
CA LYS A 346 -42.53 0.31 13.90
C LYS A 346 -42.14 -1.14 13.57
N VAL A 347 -41.11 -1.27 12.74
CA VAL A 347 -40.47 -2.51 12.34
C VAL A 347 -39.07 -2.55 12.94
N ASN A 348 -38.70 -3.71 13.49
CA ASN A 348 -37.32 -3.97 13.90
C ASN A 348 -36.85 -5.23 13.19
N THR A 349 -35.70 -5.15 12.52
CA THR A 349 -35.08 -6.27 11.82
C THR A 349 -33.57 -6.20 12.00
N GLY A 350 -32.85 -7.25 11.61
CA GLY A 350 -31.40 -7.24 11.61
C GLY A 350 -30.87 -8.35 10.72
N THR A 351 -29.66 -8.17 10.20
CA THR A 351 -28.99 -9.15 9.33
C THR A 351 -27.54 -9.32 9.74
N ASN A 352 -27.04 -10.56 9.63
CA ASN A 352 -25.62 -10.84 9.74
C ASN A 352 -24.99 -10.77 8.33
N LEU A 353 -23.85 -10.12 8.22
CA LEU A 353 -23.12 -9.98 6.96
C LEU A 353 -22.20 -11.18 6.76
N LEU A 354 -22.29 -11.79 5.57
CA LEU A 354 -21.49 -12.98 5.23
C LEU A 354 -20.07 -12.62 4.75
N ASN A 355 -19.95 -11.48 4.09
CA ASN A 355 -18.71 -10.95 3.50
C ASN A 355 -17.88 -10.13 4.50
N THR A 356 -18.48 -9.68 5.60
CA THR A 356 -17.83 -8.89 6.65
C THR A 356 -17.02 -7.72 6.07
N PRO A 357 -17.66 -6.67 5.53
CA PRO A 357 -16.96 -5.54 4.93
C PRO A 357 -16.06 -4.83 5.94
N GLU A 358 -14.91 -4.36 5.46
CA GLU A 358 -14.00 -3.52 6.25
C GLU A 358 -14.62 -2.13 6.45
N LEU A 359 -14.44 -1.57 7.65
CA LEU A 359 -14.78 -0.19 7.94
C LEU A 359 -13.59 0.70 7.57
N LEU A 360 -13.81 1.64 6.67
CA LEU A 360 -12.79 2.55 6.16
C LEU A 360 -13.19 3.99 6.49
N SER A 361 -12.22 4.81 6.88
CA SER A 361 -12.40 6.26 7.05
C SER A 361 -12.08 7.04 5.78
N ALA A 362 -11.32 6.44 4.86
CA ALA A 362 -11.08 6.94 3.51
C ALA A 362 -10.65 5.80 2.58
N TYR A 363 -11.00 5.92 1.29
CA TYR A 363 -10.70 4.90 0.29
C TYR A 363 -10.42 5.53 -1.07
N TRP A 364 -9.30 5.15 -1.67
CA TRP A 364 -8.98 5.48 -3.06
C TRP A 364 -8.69 4.20 -3.80
N LYS A 365 -9.25 4.05 -4.99
CA LYS A 365 -8.92 2.95 -5.89
C LYS A 365 -8.92 3.43 -7.34
N VAL A 366 -8.04 2.85 -8.15
CA VAL A 366 -8.11 2.91 -9.60
C VAL A 366 -7.51 1.64 -10.19
N ASP A 367 -8.16 1.06 -11.20
CA ASP A 367 -7.70 -0.09 -11.99
C ASP A 367 -7.49 0.26 -13.48
N PHE A 368 -7.52 1.55 -13.81
CA PHE A 368 -7.13 2.09 -15.12
C PHE A 368 -7.95 1.53 -16.30
N ASP A 369 -9.16 1.02 -16.05
CA ASP A 369 -10.15 0.73 -17.09
C ASP A 369 -10.81 2.01 -17.63
N ALA A 370 -10.76 3.11 -16.86
CA ALA A 370 -11.21 4.45 -17.21
C ALA A 370 -10.19 5.54 -16.80
N ASP A 371 -10.50 6.80 -17.13
CA ASP A 371 -9.68 7.95 -16.75
C ASP A 371 -9.64 8.11 -15.22
N PRO A 372 -8.48 7.97 -14.56
CA PRO A 372 -8.34 8.04 -13.10
C PRO A 372 -8.88 9.35 -12.53
N THR A 373 -8.77 10.45 -13.28
CA THR A 373 -9.22 11.78 -12.84
C THR A 373 -10.74 11.92 -12.76
N THR A 374 -11.47 10.90 -13.21
CA THR A 374 -12.93 10.83 -13.13
C THR A 374 -13.41 9.75 -12.16
N THR A 375 -12.51 8.92 -11.63
CA THR A 375 -12.82 7.90 -10.63
C THR A 375 -13.13 8.57 -9.30
N ASP A 376 -14.14 8.05 -8.61
CA ASP A 376 -14.57 8.45 -7.26
C ASP A 376 -15.01 7.16 -6.55
N ALA A 377 -14.05 6.44 -5.97
CA ALA A 377 -14.25 5.07 -5.47
C ALA A 377 -14.91 5.05 -4.08
N ASP A 378 -14.85 6.14 -3.33
CA ASP A 378 -15.57 6.29 -2.06
C ASP A 378 -16.95 6.97 -2.20
N PHE A 379 -17.21 7.54 -3.38
CA PHE A 379 -18.45 8.19 -3.82
C PHE A 379 -18.81 9.41 -2.98
N ASP A 380 -17.80 10.19 -2.56
CA ASP A 380 -18.00 11.45 -1.86
C ASP A 380 -18.44 12.61 -2.78
N GLY A 381 -18.45 12.39 -4.10
CA GLY A 381 -18.82 13.36 -5.13
C GLY A 381 -17.62 14.15 -5.67
N SER A 382 -16.41 13.84 -5.23
CA SER A 382 -15.14 14.40 -5.67
C SER A 382 -14.29 13.31 -6.31
N SER A 383 -13.53 13.65 -7.35
CA SER A 383 -12.64 12.69 -7.96
C SER A 383 -11.50 12.31 -7.00
N ASP A 384 -11.27 11.00 -6.86
CA ASP A 384 -10.26 10.38 -6.02
C ASP A 384 -8.83 10.71 -6.44
N TRP A 385 -8.64 11.05 -7.73
CA TRP A 385 -7.32 11.25 -8.31
C TRP A 385 -7.23 12.56 -9.06
N THR A 386 -6.07 13.20 -8.97
CA THR A 386 -5.76 14.42 -9.71
C THR A 386 -4.36 14.38 -10.30
N GLU A 387 -4.12 15.25 -11.27
CA GLU A 387 -2.83 15.48 -11.89
C GLU A 387 -2.02 16.44 -11.00
N GLU A 388 -1.02 15.92 -10.28
CA GLU A 388 -0.06 16.78 -9.56
C GLU A 388 0.86 17.50 -10.55
N THR A 389 1.27 16.81 -11.61
CA THR A 389 2.04 17.36 -12.73
C THR A 389 1.59 16.73 -14.04
N GLY A 390 1.87 17.41 -15.15
CA GLY A 390 1.52 16.94 -16.50
C GLY A 390 0.03 17.10 -16.81
N THR A 391 -0.43 16.36 -17.82
CA THR A 391 -1.85 16.20 -18.16
C THR A 391 -2.06 14.75 -18.53
N PHE A 392 -3.02 14.09 -17.89
CA PHE A 392 -3.31 12.70 -18.12
C PHE A 392 -3.80 12.51 -19.56
N ASN A 393 -3.21 11.54 -20.26
CA ASN A 393 -3.58 11.22 -21.63
C ASN A 393 -4.40 9.92 -21.61
N PRO A 394 -5.72 9.95 -21.86
CA PRO A 394 -6.54 8.73 -21.88
C PRO A 394 -6.09 7.69 -22.91
N SER A 395 -5.32 8.07 -23.94
CA SER A 395 -4.76 7.09 -24.89
C SER A 395 -3.63 6.25 -24.31
N SER A 396 -3.11 6.60 -23.13
CA SER A 396 -2.13 5.80 -22.38
C SER A 396 -2.78 4.62 -21.65
N LEU A 397 -4.12 4.57 -21.59
CA LEU A 397 -4.86 3.44 -21.04
C LEU A 397 -5.00 2.33 -22.09
N VAL A 398 -4.32 1.20 -21.86
CA VAL A 398 -4.31 0.07 -22.78
C VAL A 398 -4.66 -1.22 -22.04
N GLY A 399 -5.94 -1.59 -22.08
CA GLY A 399 -6.45 -2.85 -21.53
C GLY A 399 -6.38 -2.92 -20.01
N GLY A 400 -6.87 -1.88 -19.31
CA GLY A 400 -6.86 -1.80 -17.85
C GLY A 400 -5.47 -1.49 -17.27
N VAL A 401 -4.57 -0.93 -18.08
CA VAL A 401 -3.21 -0.59 -17.67
C VAL A 401 -2.88 0.81 -18.12
N TRP A 402 -2.42 1.62 -17.19
CA TRP A 402 -1.83 2.92 -17.50
C TRP A 402 -0.38 2.74 -17.96
N GLN A 403 -0.12 3.00 -19.25
CA GLN A 403 1.20 3.06 -19.85
C GLN A 403 1.82 4.45 -19.67
N ALA A 404 2.46 4.66 -18.52
CA ALA A 404 3.00 5.93 -18.13
C ALA A 404 4.36 6.20 -18.81
N ASP A 405 4.37 7.05 -19.85
CA ASP A 405 5.58 7.52 -20.52
C ASP A 405 6.27 8.60 -19.67
N GLN A 406 7.57 8.46 -19.44
CA GLN A 406 8.33 9.44 -18.67
C GLN A 406 8.30 10.85 -19.29
N SER A 407 8.15 10.95 -20.61
CA SER A 407 8.11 12.21 -21.33
C SER A 407 6.81 13.00 -21.12
N ASP A 408 5.73 12.32 -20.72
CA ASP A 408 4.46 12.97 -20.38
C ASP A 408 4.54 13.69 -19.02
N GLY A 409 5.42 13.21 -18.12
CA GLY A 409 5.65 13.83 -16.81
C GLY A 409 4.41 13.84 -15.90
N VAL A 410 3.48 12.91 -16.16
CA VAL A 410 2.23 12.80 -15.41
C VAL A 410 2.48 12.15 -14.06
N ALA A 411 1.95 12.77 -13.02
CA ALA A 411 1.93 12.20 -11.68
C ALA A 411 0.50 12.27 -11.13
N LEU A 412 -0.03 11.12 -10.72
CA LEU A 412 -1.38 11.00 -10.16
C LEU A 412 -1.30 11.02 -8.64
N SER A 413 -2.03 11.93 -8.00
CA SER A 413 -2.14 12.01 -6.55
C SER A 413 -3.58 11.80 -6.07
N THR A 414 -3.74 11.28 -4.85
CA THR A 414 -5.05 11.08 -4.22
C THR A 414 -5.67 12.41 -3.78
N LEU A 415 -6.99 12.53 -3.89
CA LEU A 415 -7.82 13.62 -3.37
C LEU A 415 -9.09 13.06 -2.69
N PRO A 416 -9.62 13.71 -1.65
CA PRO A 416 -9.05 14.88 -0.97
C PRO A 416 -7.76 14.54 -0.21
N ASP A 417 -7.02 15.57 0.18
CA ASP A 417 -5.86 15.43 1.06
C ASP A 417 -6.26 14.72 2.37
N ASN A 418 -5.44 13.76 2.82
CA ASN A 418 -5.61 13.02 4.06
C ASN A 418 -4.31 13.02 4.87
N ASP A 419 -4.42 13.16 6.20
CA ASP A 419 -3.25 13.17 7.08
C ASP A 419 -2.71 11.77 7.39
N PHE A 420 -3.47 10.72 7.01
CA PHE A 420 -3.18 9.30 7.16
C PHE A 420 -2.64 8.95 8.55
N THR A 421 -3.32 9.43 9.59
CA THR A 421 -2.97 9.22 11.00
C THR A 421 -3.47 7.87 11.55
N GLU A 422 -4.17 7.09 10.73
CA GLU A 422 -4.74 5.79 11.08
C GLU A 422 -4.04 4.65 10.31
N LEU A 423 -4.34 3.40 10.67
CA LEU A 423 -3.81 2.21 9.99
C LEU A 423 -4.13 2.28 8.49
N THR A 424 -3.08 2.44 7.68
CA THR A 424 -3.22 2.65 6.25
C THR A 424 -2.62 1.50 5.47
N THR A 425 -3.32 1.03 4.43
CA THR A 425 -2.85 -0.01 3.52
C THR A 425 -2.76 0.53 2.11
N VAL A 426 -1.60 0.37 1.50
CA VAL A 426 -1.37 0.68 0.09
C VAL A 426 -1.14 -0.63 -0.64
N ASP A 427 -1.94 -0.92 -1.66
CA ASP A 427 -1.77 -2.05 -2.57
C ASP A 427 -1.58 -1.51 -3.98
N ILE A 428 -0.48 -1.87 -4.64
CA ILE A 428 -0.15 -1.40 -6.00
C ILE A 428 0.41 -2.53 -6.83
N LYS A 429 -0.05 -2.63 -8.08
CA LYS A 429 0.50 -3.55 -9.07
C LYS A 429 1.08 -2.76 -10.23
N CYS A 430 2.41 -2.85 -10.40
CA CYS A 430 3.14 -2.06 -11.38
C CYS A 430 4.35 -2.81 -11.94
N ARG A 431 4.95 -2.25 -13.00
CA ARG A 431 6.24 -2.66 -13.55
C ARG A 431 6.93 -1.48 -14.24
N ASN A 432 8.23 -1.60 -14.43
CA ASN A 432 8.99 -0.74 -15.31
C ASN A 432 9.21 -1.43 -16.66
N THR A 433 8.97 -0.70 -17.76
CA THR A 433 9.02 -1.23 -19.13
C THR A 433 10.28 -0.83 -19.89
N SER A 434 11.12 0.06 -19.34
CA SER A 434 12.35 0.50 -19.98
C SER A 434 13.52 0.65 -19.00
N VAL A 435 14.72 0.29 -19.44
CA VAL A 435 15.92 0.42 -18.61
C VAL A 435 16.31 1.88 -18.48
N GLY A 436 16.50 2.34 -17.25
CA GLY A 436 16.85 3.72 -16.93
C GLY A 436 16.10 4.18 -15.68
N GLY A 437 16.54 5.27 -15.06
CA GLY A 437 15.81 5.91 -13.96
C GLY A 437 15.47 5.00 -12.77
N LEU A 438 14.34 5.32 -12.15
CA LEU A 438 13.74 4.66 -10.98
C LEU A 438 12.48 3.85 -11.38
N GLY A 439 11.96 4.03 -12.60
CA GLY A 439 10.85 3.24 -13.16
C GLY A 439 9.49 3.60 -12.59
N ALA A 440 8.69 2.59 -12.27
CA ALA A 440 7.42 2.80 -11.57
C ALA A 440 7.73 3.30 -10.16
N ASN A 441 7.32 4.53 -9.88
CA ASN A 441 7.68 5.26 -8.68
C ASN A 441 6.41 5.71 -7.96
N PHE A 442 6.37 5.55 -6.65
CA PHE A 442 5.29 6.10 -5.83
C PHE A 442 5.78 6.46 -4.44
N TRP A 443 5.15 7.44 -3.84
CA TRP A 443 5.39 7.79 -2.45
C TRP A 443 4.11 8.22 -1.74
N MET A 444 4.15 8.19 -0.42
CA MET A 444 3.04 8.55 0.43
C MET A 444 3.55 9.39 1.58
N HIS A 445 2.90 10.52 1.81
CA HIS A 445 3.12 11.34 3.00
C HIS A 445 1.99 11.03 3.98
N PHE A 446 2.32 10.56 5.18
CA PHE A 446 1.36 10.01 6.13
C PHE A 446 1.70 10.39 7.57
N ASP A 447 0.87 9.95 8.53
CA ASP A 447 1.07 10.17 9.97
C ASP A 447 1.36 11.64 10.32
N ARG A 448 0.57 12.53 9.71
CA ARG A 448 0.80 13.95 9.84
C ARG A 448 0.28 14.47 11.16
N THR A 449 1.17 14.87 12.06
CA THR A 449 0.83 15.38 13.39
C THR A 449 1.71 16.57 13.76
N GLY A 450 1.10 17.71 14.10
CA GLY A 450 1.86 18.90 14.54
C GLY A 450 2.79 19.53 13.49
N GLY A 451 2.66 19.16 12.21
CA GLY A 451 3.54 19.61 11.11
C GLY A 451 4.67 18.64 10.77
N ASP A 452 4.83 17.59 11.58
CA ASP A 452 5.67 16.44 11.27
C ASP A 452 4.87 15.43 10.42
N TYR A 453 5.55 14.65 9.60
CA TYR A 453 4.96 13.63 8.72
C TYR A 453 5.94 12.47 8.50
N GLY A 454 5.44 11.26 8.32
CA GLY A 454 6.18 10.14 7.75
C GLY A 454 6.13 10.17 6.23
N GLU A 455 7.18 9.67 5.59
CA GLU A 455 7.19 9.44 4.14
C GLU A 455 7.81 8.08 3.83
N VAL A 456 7.15 7.37 2.92
CA VAL A 456 7.62 6.12 2.31
C VAL A 456 7.65 6.32 0.82
N TYR A 457 8.78 5.96 0.23
CA TYR A 457 9.07 6.12 -1.19
C TYR A 457 9.44 4.76 -1.76
N THR A 458 8.85 4.36 -2.87
CA THR A 458 9.09 3.06 -3.51
C THR A 458 9.37 3.23 -5.00
N SER A 459 10.40 2.54 -5.46
CA SER A 459 10.78 2.50 -6.88
C SER A 459 10.91 1.06 -7.37
N VAL A 460 10.48 0.82 -8.61
CA VAL A 460 10.61 -0.47 -9.30
C VAL A 460 11.38 -0.22 -10.59
N ALA A 461 12.65 -0.61 -10.61
CA ALA A 461 13.55 -0.32 -11.73
C ALA A 461 13.88 -1.57 -12.55
N LEU A 462 13.68 -1.52 -13.88
CA LEU A 462 14.10 -2.56 -14.81
C LEU A 462 15.62 -2.50 -15.00
N GLN A 463 16.29 -3.62 -14.78
CA GLN A 463 17.73 -3.78 -14.91
C GLN A 463 18.12 -4.19 -16.34
N THR A 464 19.39 -3.99 -16.70
CA THR A 464 19.91 -4.36 -18.04
C THR A 464 19.86 -5.86 -18.34
N ASP A 465 19.70 -6.70 -17.33
CA ASP A 465 19.55 -8.16 -17.48
C ASP A 465 18.09 -8.61 -17.67
N GLY A 466 17.13 -7.67 -17.68
CA GLY A 466 15.71 -7.95 -17.85
C GLY A 466 14.96 -8.31 -16.57
N THR A 467 15.62 -8.27 -15.41
CA THR A 467 14.97 -8.37 -14.09
C THR A 467 14.55 -7.00 -13.57
N GLN A 468 13.68 -6.96 -12.56
CA GLN A 468 13.33 -5.74 -11.84
C GLN A 468 13.95 -5.71 -10.44
N THR A 469 14.16 -4.52 -9.90
CA THR A 469 14.55 -4.31 -8.50
C THR A 469 13.56 -3.36 -7.85
N ALA A 470 12.91 -3.83 -6.77
CA ALA A 470 12.04 -2.99 -5.96
C ALA A 470 12.81 -2.45 -4.75
N ARG A 471 12.81 -1.12 -4.58
CA ARG A 471 13.47 -0.44 -3.46
C ARG A 471 12.48 0.42 -2.72
N ILE A 472 12.42 0.25 -1.40
CA ILE A 472 11.56 1.00 -0.49
C ILE A 472 12.46 1.82 0.43
N TYR A 473 12.14 3.09 0.60
CA TYR A 473 12.87 4.07 1.37
C TYR A 473 11.94 4.77 2.36
N SER A 474 12.52 5.34 3.42
CA SER A 474 11.88 6.39 4.21
C SER A 474 12.78 7.62 4.17
N GLY A 475 12.23 8.77 3.81
CA GLY A 475 13.02 9.94 3.43
C GLY A 475 12.14 11.13 3.07
N ASP A 476 12.75 12.31 2.94
CA ASP A 476 12.12 13.56 2.48
C ASP A 476 12.56 13.93 1.06
N GLY A 477 13.05 12.95 0.28
CA GLY A 477 13.67 13.13 -1.04
C GLY A 477 15.09 13.72 -0.99
N THR A 478 15.54 14.22 0.17
CA THR A 478 16.92 14.70 0.38
C THR A 478 17.72 13.71 1.23
N ASN A 479 17.08 13.11 2.23
CA ASN A 479 17.67 12.23 3.23
C ASN A 479 16.99 10.85 3.21
N ASP A 480 17.04 10.18 2.07
CA ASP A 480 16.39 8.88 1.91
C ASP A 480 17.20 7.75 2.55
N ALA A 481 16.59 7.06 3.51
CA ALA A 481 17.10 5.83 4.10
C ALA A 481 16.47 4.62 3.39
N LEU A 482 17.30 3.81 2.73
CA LEU A 482 16.86 2.55 2.13
C LEU A 482 16.40 1.59 3.23
N LEU A 483 15.10 1.23 3.20
CA LEU A 483 14.49 0.27 4.11
C LEU A 483 14.63 -1.16 3.59
N LEU A 484 14.35 -1.36 2.29
CA LEU A 484 14.31 -2.68 1.66
C LEU A 484 14.77 -2.60 0.20
N ASP A 485 15.56 -3.59 -0.24
CA ASP A 485 16.02 -3.77 -1.62
C ASP A 485 15.75 -5.22 -2.05
N VAL A 486 14.91 -5.41 -3.07
CA VAL A 486 14.49 -6.73 -3.58
C VAL A 486 14.92 -6.85 -5.05
N PRO A 487 16.11 -7.41 -5.33
CA PRO A 487 16.58 -7.63 -6.69
C PRO A 487 15.93 -8.86 -7.34
N ASP A 488 16.29 -9.10 -8.60
CA ASP A 488 15.96 -10.31 -9.36
C ASP A 488 14.45 -10.62 -9.47
N LEU A 489 13.61 -9.58 -9.46
CA LEU A 489 12.17 -9.72 -9.68
C LEU A 489 11.88 -9.98 -11.17
N SER A 490 10.75 -10.64 -11.47
CA SER A 490 10.27 -10.80 -12.86
C SER A 490 10.13 -9.44 -13.55
N SER A 491 10.29 -9.36 -14.88
CA SER A 491 9.92 -8.18 -15.68
C SER A 491 8.41 -8.03 -15.89
N ASP A 492 7.62 -9.01 -15.47
CA ASP A 492 6.17 -8.89 -15.41
C ASP A 492 5.72 -7.94 -14.28
N PHE A 493 4.41 -7.69 -14.17
CA PHE A 493 3.84 -6.97 -13.05
C PHE A 493 4.24 -7.57 -11.71
N ILE A 494 4.67 -6.70 -10.80
CA ILE A 494 4.88 -7.05 -9.39
C ILE A 494 3.79 -6.41 -8.54
N HIS A 495 3.42 -7.09 -7.46
CA HIS A 495 2.44 -6.59 -6.49
C HIS A 495 3.17 -6.16 -5.23
N ILE A 496 3.03 -4.90 -4.84
CA ILE A 496 3.60 -4.34 -3.60
C ILE A 496 2.44 -3.98 -2.68
N ARG A 497 2.51 -4.47 -1.44
CA ARG A 497 1.59 -4.09 -0.36
C ARG A 497 2.38 -3.48 0.79
N LEU A 498 1.97 -2.29 1.21
CA LEU A 498 2.48 -1.60 2.39
C LEU A 498 1.36 -1.53 3.45
N VAL A 499 1.68 -1.87 4.69
CA VAL A 499 0.81 -1.65 5.85
C VAL A 499 1.54 -0.68 6.78
N ILE A 500 1.04 0.55 6.84
CA ILE A 500 1.61 1.66 7.59
C ILE A 500 0.87 1.77 8.92
N VAL A 501 1.62 1.80 10.02
CA VAL A 501 1.11 1.82 11.40
C VAL A 501 1.63 3.07 12.12
N PRO A 502 0.87 4.19 12.07
CA PRO A 502 1.26 5.43 12.70
C PRO A 502 1.60 5.33 14.20
N ASP A 503 0.85 4.51 14.94
CA ASP A 503 1.01 4.36 16.39
C ASP A 503 2.39 3.81 16.84
N THR A 504 3.08 3.08 15.95
CA THR A 504 4.36 2.44 16.25
C THR A 504 5.50 2.90 15.35
N ASP A 505 5.25 3.88 14.48
CA ASP A 505 6.18 4.35 13.44
C ASP A 505 6.69 3.22 12.52
N LEU A 506 5.84 2.23 12.20
CA LEU A 506 6.21 1.05 11.41
C LEU A 506 5.56 1.02 10.01
N VAL A 507 6.29 0.46 9.04
CA VAL A 507 5.77 0.01 7.75
C VAL A 507 6.12 -1.45 7.51
N ALA A 508 5.10 -2.29 7.33
CA ALA A 508 5.24 -3.68 6.94
C ALA A 508 5.12 -3.82 5.42
N VAL A 509 6.02 -4.58 4.80
CA VAL A 509 6.16 -4.62 3.34
C VAL A 509 6.01 -6.05 2.81
N TRP A 510 5.18 -6.21 1.78
CA TRP A 510 5.09 -7.43 0.97
C TRP A 510 5.42 -7.11 -0.49
N VAL A 511 6.14 -8.03 -1.14
CA VAL A 511 6.42 -7.97 -2.58
C VAL A 511 6.07 -9.33 -3.18
N ASN A 512 5.16 -9.36 -4.14
CA ASN A 512 4.55 -10.56 -4.74
C ASN A 512 3.96 -11.49 -3.68
N GLN A 513 3.21 -10.92 -2.73
CA GLN A 513 2.59 -11.62 -1.59
C GLN A 513 3.59 -12.27 -0.61
N VAL A 514 4.90 -12.11 -0.82
CA VAL A 514 5.94 -12.55 0.10
C VAL A 514 6.23 -11.42 1.08
N PHE A 515 6.04 -11.68 2.37
CA PHE A 515 6.40 -10.73 3.43
C PHE A 515 7.92 -10.50 3.40
N ARG A 516 8.34 -9.24 3.41
CA ARG A 516 9.75 -8.83 3.33
C ARG A 516 10.29 -8.24 4.62
N GLY A 517 9.42 -7.86 5.54
CA GLY A 517 9.80 -7.36 6.86
C GLY A 517 8.97 -6.16 7.30
N THR A 518 9.25 -5.71 8.51
CA THR A 518 8.69 -4.52 9.12
C THR A 518 9.81 -3.54 9.43
N PHE A 519 9.63 -2.28 9.03
CA PHE A 519 10.67 -1.26 9.08
C PHE A 519 10.17 -0.04 9.82
N ASP A 520 11.01 0.55 10.65
CA ASP A 520 10.76 1.86 11.21
C ASP A 520 10.82 2.90 10.08
N TYR A 521 9.88 3.83 10.04
CA TYR A 521 9.99 5.02 9.21
C TYR A 521 10.38 6.23 10.06
N PHE A 522 10.91 7.26 9.42
CA PHE A 522 11.28 8.50 10.09
C PHE A 522 10.21 9.56 9.85
N ARG A 523 10.00 10.41 10.86
CA ARG A 523 9.20 11.62 10.72
C ARG A 523 10.11 12.79 10.33
N PHE A 524 9.61 13.61 9.42
CA PHE A 524 10.26 14.81 8.91
C PHE A 524 9.38 16.02 9.17
N ASN A 525 9.97 17.22 9.12
CA ASN A 525 9.26 18.47 9.46
C ASN A 525 9.05 19.31 8.19
N ASN A 526 8.04 20.18 8.20
CA ASN A 526 7.85 21.27 7.23
C ASN A 526 7.61 20.85 5.76
N HIS A 527 6.70 19.91 5.54
CA HIS A 527 6.21 19.61 4.20
C HIS A 527 4.70 19.85 4.10
N SER A 528 4.14 20.18 2.94
CA SER A 528 2.70 20.48 2.80
C SER A 528 1.87 19.33 2.24
N LYS A 529 2.51 18.33 1.62
CA LYS A 529 1.81 17.23 0.94
C LYS A 529 1.12 16.28 1.95
N ARG A 530 -0.04 15.75 1.56
CA ARG A 530 -0.99 14.96 2.37
C ARG A 530 -1.72 13.93 1.49
N TYR A 531 -0.98 13.32 0.58
CA TYR A 531 -1.54 12.42 -0.42
C TYR A 531 -0.53 11.34 -0.76
N PHE A 532 -1.07 10.26 -1.33
CA PHE A 532 -0.32 9.28 -2.09
C PHE A 532 -0.11 9.79 -3.52
N ILE A 533 1.01 9.45 -4.15
CA ILE A 533 1.29 9.79 -5.54
C ILE A 533 2.02 8.67 -6.28
N ALA A 534 1.67 8.46 -7.54
CA ALA A 534 2.31 7.50 -8.45
C ALA A 534 2.68 8.16 -9.79
N GLN A 535 3.88 7.84 -10.30
CA GLN A 535 4.40 8.37 -11.55
C GLN A 535 5.50 7.47 -12.15
N PRO A 536 5.79 7.57 -13.46
CA PRO A 536 7.06 7.13 -14.01
C PRO A 536 8.19 8.05 -13.53
N SER A 537 9.41 7.52 -13.35
CA SER A 537 10.56 8.32 -12.94
C SER A 537 11.85 7.89 -13.64
N GLY A 538 12.32 8.73 -14.56
CA GLY A 538 13.51 8.50 -15.39
C GLY A 538 13.42 7.34 -16.39
N SER A 539 12.29 6.65 -16.48
CA SER A 539 11.97 5.57 -17.41
C SER A 539 10.46 5.32 -17.43
N ASP A 540 9.98 4.72 -18.53
CA ASP A 540 8.57 4.38 -18.72
C ASP A 540 8.12 3.29 -17.75
N ALA A 541 6.88 3.40 -17.28
CA ALA A 541 6.30 2.49 -16.30
C ALA A 541 4.90 2.07 -16.72
N GLU A 542 4.42 0.98 -16.14
CA GLU A 542 3.03 0.56 -16.27
C GLU A 542 2.42 0.30 -14.89
N PHE A 543 1.19 0.77 -14.71
CA PHE A 543 0.39 0.58 -13.51
C PHE A 543 -0.91 -0.14 -13.87
N ASP A 544 -1.19 -1.25 -13.19
CA ASP A 544 -2.38 -2.09 -13.40
C ASP A 544 -3.49 -1.70 -12.41
N TYR A 545 -3.15 -1.50 -11.13
CA TYR A 545 -4.09 -0.88 -10.18
C TYR A 545 -3.35 -0.25 -9.00
N ILE A 546 -4.03 0.68 -8.34
CA ILE A 546 -3.62 1.30 -7.09
C ILE A 546 -4.81 1.32 -6.14
N SER A 547 -4.60 0.95 -4.87
CA SER A 547 -5.58 1.08 -3.81
C SER A 547 -4.94 1.60 -2.53
N VAL A 548 -5.53 2.64 -1.95
CA VAL A 548 -5.17 3.20 -0.66
C VAL A 548 -6.38 3.10 0.27
N ARG A 549 -6.22 2.40 1.39
CA ARG A 549 -7.30 2.13 2.37
C ARG A 549 -6.89 2.63 3.73
N VAL A 550 -7.68 3.51 4.33
CA VAL A 550 -7.47 4.01 5.70
C VAL A 550 -8.52 3.34 6.58
N SER A 551 -8.06 2.59 7.58
CA SER A 551 -8.93 1.80 8.45
C SER A 551 -9.61 2.71 9.46
N ASP A 552 -10.93 2.57 9.63
CA ASP A 552 -11.68 3.32 10.62
C ASP A 552 -11.26 2.94 12.04
N SER A 553 -10.85 3.95 12.83
CA SER A 553 -10.46 3.79 14.23
C SER A 553 -11.62 4.01 15.21
N SER A 554 -12.79 4.48 14.74
CA SER A 554 -13.90 4.99 15.56
C SER A 554 -14.94 3.97 15.99
#